data_AF-A0A382P595-F1
#
_entry.id   AF-A0A382P595-F1
#
_cell.length_a   1.000
_cell.length_b   1.000
_cell.length_c   1.000
_cell.angle_alpha   90.00
_cell.angle_beta   90.00
_cell.angle_gamma   90.00
#
_symmetry.space_group_name_H-M   'P 1'
#
loop_
_entity.id
_entity.type
_entity.pdbx_description
1 polymer ?
#
loop_
_entity_poly.entity_id
_entity_poly.type
_entity_poly.pdbx_seq_one_letter_code
_entity_poly.pdbx_strand_id
1 'polypeptide(L)' 'MKKKYKKVYSLAHEAGYRNYTVRDLLDLKGKKKLTQINVVSPEEAAAAELADIDLIITGVERLKEIREAAPKTFLTCG' A
#
# COMPACT_ATOMS: atom_id res chain seq x y z
N MET A 1 -8.72 -1.68 20.15
CA MET A 1 -7.69 -2.19 19.21
C MET A 1 -7.95 -1.59 17.84
N LYS A 2 -7.04 -0.77 17.27
CA LYS A 2 -7.20 -0.29 15.88
C LYS A 2 -7.00 -1.49 14.94
N LYS A 3 -7.97 -1.79 14.09
CA LYS A 3 -7.79 -2.82 13.04
C LYS A 3 -6.60 -2.41 12.16
N LYS A 4 -5.63 -3.31 11.98
CA LYS A 4 -4.42 -3.09 11.15
C LYS A 4 -4.77 -2.67 9.71
N TYR A 5 -5.88 -3.18 9.19
CA TYR A 5 -6.36 -2.88 7.84
C TYR A 5 -7.80 -2.35 7.85
N LYS A 6 -8.08 -1.44 6.91
CA LYS A 6 -9.40 -0.87 6.66
C LYS A 6 -10.05 -1.53 5.46
N LYS A 7 -11.35 -1.77 5.55
CA LYS A 7 -12.15 -2.25 4.42
C LYS A 7 -12.34 -1.10 3.43
N VAL A 8 -12.06 -1.36 2.16
CA VAL A 8 -12.17 -0.42 1.04
C VAL A 8 -12.92 -1.11 -0.08
N TYR A 9 -13.58 -0.34 -0.93
CA TYR A 9 -14.26 -0.87 -2.10
C TYR A 9 -13.61 -0.32 -3.37
N SER A 10 -13.45 -1.17 -4.37
CA SER A 10 -13.08 -0.72 -5.72
C SER A 10 -14.28 -0.08 -6.41
N LEU A 11 -14.03 0.62 -7.52
CA LEU A 11 -15.10 1.13 -8.38
C LEU A 11 -15.95 0.00 -8.99
N ALA A 12 -15.40 -1.21 -9.08
CA ALA A 12 -16.10 -2.42 -9.50
C ALA A 12 -16.87 -3.10 -8.34
N HIS A 13 -17.08 -2.41 -7.22
CA HIS A 13 -17.74 -2.94 -6.01
C HIS A 13 -17.05 -4.13 -5.34
N GLU A 14 -15.78 -4.39 -5.65
CA GLU A 14 -15.02 -5.45 -5.00
C GLU A 14 -14.51 -4.99 -3.63
N ALA A 15 -14.73 -5.81 -2.60
CA ALA A 15 -14.22 -5.54 -1.27
C ALA A 15 -12.72 -5.86 -1.20
N GLY A 16 -11.94 -4.94 -0.62
CA GLY A 16 -10.53 -5.11 -0.34
C GLY A 16 -10.16 -4.61 1.06
N TYR A 17 -8.91 -4.87 1.45
CA TYR A 17 -8.34 -4.40 2.70
C TYR A 17 -7.05 -3.62 2.41
N ARG A 18 -6.89 -2.44 3.03
CA ARG A 18 -5.70 -1.58 2.87
C ARG A 18 -5.22 -1.02 4.20
N ASN A 19 -3.93 -0.75 4.31
CA ASN A 19 -3.31 -0.12 5.49
C ASN A 19 -3.69 1.37 5.60
N TYR A 20 -3.73 2.08 4.47
CA TYR A 20 -4.08 3.50 4.39
C TYR A 20 -5.11 3.79 3.30
N THR A 21 -5.88 4.85 3.50
CA THR A 21 -6.68 5.52 2.46
C THR A 21 -6.09 6.89 2.15
N VAL A 22 -6.49 7.51 1.04
CA VAL A 22 -6.08 8.90 0.72
C VAL A 22 -6.45 9.86 1.87
N ARG A 23 -7.62 9.66 2.50
CA ARG A 23 -8.04 10.44 3.67
C ARG A 23 -7.07 10.30 4.83
N ASP A 24 -6.60 9.07 5.10
CA ASP A 24 -5.62 8.83 6.16
C ASP A 24 -4.30 9.55 5.89
N LEU A 25 -3.82 9.53 4.65
CA LEU A 25 -2.59 10.23 4.27
C LEU A 25 -2.73 11.75 4.49
N LEU A 26 -3.89 12.32 4.14
CA LEU A 26 -4.19 13.73 4.39
C LEU A 26 -4.24 14.04 5.89
N ASP A 27 -4.89 13.18 6.68
CA ASP A 27 -5.03 13.38 8.12
C ASP A 27 -3.70 13.20 8.87
N LEU A 28 -2.77 12.39 8.34
CA LEU A 28 -1.42 12.16 8.89
C LEU A 28 -0.38 13.19 8.42
N LYS A 29 -0.68 13.96 7.37
CA LYS A 29 0.22 14.98 6.83
C LYS A 29 0.62 15.96 7.94
N GLY A 30 1.93 16.13 8.13
CA GLY A 30 2.48 17.00 9.18
C GLY A 30 2.44 16.41 10.60
N LYS A 31 1.87 15.21 10.81
CA LYS A 31 1.76 14.56 12.14
C LYS A 31 2.65 13.34 12.28
N LYS A 32 2.80 12.53 11.24
CA LYS A 32 3.64 11.32 11.23
C LYS A 32 4.52 11.29 9.99
N LYS A 33 5.78 10.89 10.15
CA LYS A 33 6.65 10.51 9.03
C LYS A 33 6.29 9.09 8.58
N LEU A 34 5.93 8.94 7.31
CA LEU A 34 5.62 7.65 6.70
C LEU A 34 6.86 7.10 5.99
N THR A 35 7.06 5.79 6.03
CA THR A 35 8.10 5.12 5.26
C THR A 35 7.61 4.80 3.85
N GLN A 36 8.44 5.09 2.85
CA GLN A 36 8.18 4.71 1.47
C GLN A 36 9.43 4.05 0.89
N ILE A 37 9.24 2.93 0.20
CA ILE A 37 10.33 2.22 -0.48
C ILE A 37 9.96 1.96 -1.94
N ASN A 38 10.97 2.05 -2.81
CA ASN A 38 10.83 1.65 -4.21
C ASN A 38 11.02 0.14 -4.31
N VAL A 39 10.07 -0.54 -4.95
CA VAL A 39 10.11 -1.98 -5.20
C VAL A 39 10.11 -2.25 -6.69
N VAL A 40 11.03 -3.09 -7.14
CA VAL A 40 11.19 -3.53 -8.53
C VAL A 40 10.81 -5.00 -8.71
N SER A 41 10.67 -5.74 -7.61
CA SER A 41 10.25 -7.13 -7.63
C SER A 41 9.06 -7.44 -6.70
N PRO A 42 8.27 -8.48 -6.99
CA PRO A 42 7.23 -9.00 -6.11
C PRO A 42 7.77 -9.44 -4.75
N GLU A 43 8.98 -10.02 -4.70
CA GLU A 43 9.59 -10.42 -3.43
C GLU A 43 9.86 -9.21 -2.52
N GLU A 44 10.38 -8.11 -3.08
CA GLU A 44 10.60 -6.86 -2.35
C GLU A 44 9.28 -6.27 -1.85
N ALA A 45 8.23 -6.33 -2.66
CA ALA A 45 6.90 -5.85 -2.29
C ALA A 45 6.31 -6.68 -1.12
N ALA A 46 6.41 -8.00 -1.19
CA ALA A 46 5.97 -8.89 -0.11
C ALA A 46 6.78 -8.66 1.17
N ALA A 47 8.10 -8.50 1.05
CA ALA A 47 8.97 -8.18 2.18
C ALA A 47 8.60 -6.83 2.82
N ALA A 48 8.27 -5.83 2.01
CA ALA A 48 7.83 -4.52 2.49
C ALA A 48 6.49 -4.60 3.25
N GLU A 49 5.51 -5.39 2.78
CA GLU A 49 4.25 -5.62 3.49
C GLU A 49 4.48 -6.35 4.83
N LEU A 50 5.37 -7.34 4.86
CA LEU A 50 5.73 -8.06 6.08
C LEU A 50 6.49 -7.19 7.09
N ALA A 51 7.36 -6.31 6.60
CA ALA A 51 8.12 -5.34 7.40
C ALA A 51 7.27 -4.14 7.88
N ASP A 52 5.98 -4.10 7.56
CA ASP A 52 5.05 -3.03 7.94
C ASP A 52 5.46 -1.64 7.40
N ILE A 53 6.05 -1.61 6.20
CA ILE A 53 6.32 -0.37 5.46
C ILE A 53 4.99 0.33 5.16
N ASP A 54 4.93 1.65 5.36
CA ASP A 54 3.68 2.41 5.21
C ASP A 54 3.24 2.48 3.73
N LEU A 55 4.18 2.73 2.80
CA LEU A 55 3.93 2.99 1.37
C LEU A 55 4.95 2.25 0.49
N ILE A 56 4.52 1.78 -0.68
CA ILE A 56 5.43 1.27 -1.72
C ILE A 56 5.26 2.05 -3.02
N ILE A 57 6.36 2.25 -3.74
CA ILE A 57 6.35 2.83 -5.09
C ILE A 57 6.98 1.86 -6.08
N THR A 58 6.41 1.77 -7.27
CA THR A 58 6.94 0.92 -8.35
C THR A 58 6.73 1.55 -9.72
N GLY A 59 7.43 1.03 -10.72
CA GLY A 59 7.22 1.38 -12.13
C GLY A 59 6.08 0.60 -12.78
N VAL A 60 5.76 0.93 -14.03
CA VAL A 60 4.64 0.34 -14.77
C VAL A 60 4.85 -1.11 -15.23
N GLU A 61 6.10 -1.55 -15.38
CA GLU A 61 6.43 -2.82 -16.04
C GLU A 61 5.87 -4.05 -15.30
N ARG A 62 5.91 -4.03 -13.96
CA ARG A 62 5.53 -5.18 -13.11
C ARG A 62 4.43 -4.83 -12.11
N LEU A 63 3.65 -3.79 -12.42
CA LEU A 63 2.64 -3.22 -11.52
C LEU A 63 1.66 -4.27 -10.99
N LYS A 64 1.19 -5.17 -11.86
CA LYS A 64 0.22 -6.21 -11.47
C LYS A 64 0.81 -7.20 -10.47
N GLU A 65 1.98 -7.74 -10.77
CA GLU A 65 2.68 -8.71 -9.91
C GLU A 65 3.00 -8.10 -8.54
N ILE A 66 3.47 -6.85 -8.53
CA ILE A 66 3.79 -6.11 -7.30
C ILE A 66 2.54 -5.81 -6.48
N ARG A 67 1.42 -5.47 -7.15
CA ARG A 67 0.14 -5.24 -6.48
C ARG A 67 -0.42 -6.52 -5.86
N GLU A 68 -0.23 -7.66 -6.50
CA GLU A 68 -0.63 -8.97 -5.99
C GLU A 68 0.25 -9.41 -4.81
N ALA A 69 1.54 -9.09 -4.82
CA ALA A 69 2.47 -9.41 -3.74
C ALA A 69 2.28 -8.54 -2.48
N ALA A 70 1.85 -7.29 -2.64
CA ALA A 70 1.53 -6.37 -1.53
C ALA A 70 0.10 -5.82 -1.64
N PRO A 71 -0.93 -6.68 -1.46
CA PRO A 71 -2.32 -6.29 -1.71
C PRO A 71 -2.87 -5.33 -0.66
N LYS A 72 -2.29 -5.27 0.54
CA LYS A 72 -2.78 -4.46 1.65
C LYS A 72 -1.98 -3.17 1.83
N THR A 73 -0.74 -3.12 1.35
CA THR A 73 0.07 -1.91 1.39
C THR A 73 -0.43 -0.88 0.37
N PHE A 74 -0.33 0.40 0.74
CA PHE A 74 -0.67 1.50 -0.16
C PHE A 74 0.41 1.60 -1.24
N LEU A 75 -0.01 1.50 -2.50
CA LEU A 75 0.87 1.47 -3.66
C LEU A 75 0.69 2.75 -4.48
N THR A 76 1.81 3.35 -4.86
CA THR A 76 1.90 4.40 -5.88
C THR A 76 2.67 3.88 -7.09
N CYS A 77 2.28 4.29 -8.29
CA CYS A 77 3.01 4.00 -9.52
C CYS A 77 3.47 5.32 -10.14
N GLY A 78 4.72 5.41 -10.57
CA GLY A 78 5.31 6.61 -11.14
C GLY A 78 6.55 6.33 -11.98
#